data_AF-B3EMC3-F1
#
_entry.id   AF-B3EMC3-F1
#
_cell.length_a   1.000
_cell.length_b   1.000
_cell.length_c   1.000
_cell.angle_alpha   90.00
_cell.angle_beta   90.00
_cell.angle_gamma   90.00
#
_symmetry.space_group_name_H-M   'P 1'
#
loop_
_entity.id
_entity.type
_entity.pdbx_description
1 polymer ?
#
loop_
_entity_poly.entity_id
_entity_poly.type
_entity_poly.pdbx_seq_one_letter_code
_entity_poly.pdbx_strand_id
1 'polypeptide(L)' 'MTTAEKLYKTAKELPEQVIAEVLDFAEYLRQKAITPKKVVSKKMLVDLAGGLEYSDTFAGDPLEIQKNLRDEWD' A
#
# COMPACT_ATOMS: atom_id res chain seq x y z
N MET A 1 -13.52 -28.19 19.71
CA MET A 1 -14.10 -27.57 18.51
C MET A 1 -13.15 -26.51 18.00
N THR A 2 -12.65 -26.67 16.78
CA THR A 2 -11.70 -25.73 16.16
C THR A 2 -12.39 -24.51 15.56
N THR A 3 -11.63 -23.45 15.25
CA THR A 3 -12.16 -22.24 14.60
C THR A 3 -12.74 -22.55 13.22
N ALA A 4 -12.11 -23.48 12.49
CA ALA A 4 -12.59 -23.95 11.19
C ALA A 4 -13.92 -24.70 11.29
N GLU A 5 -14.07 -25.56 12.31
CA GLU A 5 -15.34 -26.26 12.57
C GLU A 5 -16.49 -25.30 12.93
N LYS A 6 -16.19 -24.23 13.68
CA LYS A 6 -17.18 -23.18 13.99
C LYS A 6 -17.61 -22.44 12.73
N LEU A 7 -16.65 -22.03 11.90
CA LEU A 7 -16.90 -21.37 10.61
C LEU A 7 -17.77 -22.23 9.69
N TYR A 8 -17.44 -23.51 9.55
CA TYR A 8 -18.21 -24.44 8.72
C TYR A 8 -19.65 -24.59 9.20
N LYS A 9 -19.86 -24.75 10.52
CA LYS A 9 -21.19 -24.89 11.09
C LYS A 9 -22.02 -23.60 10.89
N THR A 10 -21.42 -22.44 11.14
CA THR A 10 -22.10 -21.15 10.94
C THR A 10 -22.42 -20.91 9.47
N ALA A 11 -21.50 -21.17 8.56
CA ALA A 11 -21.73 -21.01 7.12
C ALA A 11 -22.84 -21.91 6.60
N LYS A 12 -22.96 -23.13 7.13
CA LYS A 12 -23.99 -24.10 6.75
C LYS A 12 -25.42 -23.68 7.13
N GLU A 13 -25.56 -22.84 8.16
CA GLU A 13 -26.86 -22.35 8.64
C GLU A 13 -27.31 -21.06 7.92
N LEU A 14 -26.45 -20.48 7.07
CA LEU A 14 -26.74 -19.25 6.33
C LEU A 14 -27.48 -19.53 5.00
N PRO A 15 -28.25 -18.56 4.49
CA PRO A 15 -28.79 -18.61 3.14
C PRO A 15 -27.68 -18.60 2.08
N GLU A 16 -27.91 -19.27 0.94
CA GLU A 16 -26.94 -19.40 -0.17
C GLU A 16 -26.34 -18.06 -0.61
N GLN A 17 -27.17 -17.01 -0.64
CA GLN A 17 -26.78 -15.64 -1.02
C GLN A 17 -25.68 -15.08 -0.11
N VAL A 18 -25.73 -15.40 1.18
CA VAL A 18 -24.78 -14.92 2.19
C VAL A 18 -23.53 -15.79 2.22
N ILE A 19 -23.63 -17.08 1.87
CA ILE A 19 -22.48 -17.98 1.75
C ILE A 19 -21.53 -17.48 0.66
N ALA A 20 -22.06 -16.99 -0.46
CA ALA A 20 -21.26 -16.35 -1.52
C ALA A 20 -20.45 -15.16 -0.98
N GLU A 21 -21.06 -14.28 -0.18
CA GLU A 21 -20.36 -13.14 0.43
C GLU A 21 -19.25 -13.58 1.39
N VAL A 22 -19.44 -14.68 2.11
CA VAL A 22 -18.41 -15.25 3.01
C VAL A 22 -17.21 -15.75 2.20
N LEU A 23 -17.44 -16.37 1.04
CA LEU A 23 -16.38 -16.80 0.13
C LEU A 23 -15.63 -15.60 -0.45
N ASP A 24 -16.34 -14.58 -0.94
CA ASP A 24 -15.74 -13.35 -1.47
C ASP A 24 -14.86 -12.66 -0.41
N PHE A 25 -15.34 -12.61 0.84
CA PHE A 25 -14.57 -12.04 1.93
C PHE A 25 -13.32 -12.85 2.28
N ALA A 26 -13.41 -14.19 2.24
CA ALA A 26 -12.25 -15.06 2.46
C ALA A 26 -11.19 -14.87 1.37
N GLU A 27 -11.60 -14.72 0.11
CA GLU A 27 -10.70 -14.40 -0.99
C GLU A 27 -10.05 -13.02 -0.82
N TYR A 28 -10.82 -12.01 -0.44
CA TYR A 28 -10.28 -10.68 -0.12
C TYR A 28 -9.21 -10.75 0.99
N LEU A 29 -9.47 -11.48 2.07
CA LEU A 29 -8.49 -11.64 3.16
C LEU A 29 -7.22 -12.33 2.68
N ARG A 30 -7.34 -13.34 1.81
CA ARG A 30 -6.20 -14.02 1.21
C ARG A 30 -5.38 -13.07 0.35
N GLN A 31 -6.03 -12.27 -0.49
CA GLN A 31 -5.36 -11.26 -1.32
C GLN A 31 -4.67 -10.19 -0.45
N LYS A 32 -5.35 -9.73 0.61
CA LYS A 32 -4.80 -8.75 1.56
C LYS A 32 -3.59 -9.28 2.33
N ALA A 33 -3.59 -10.56 2.69
CA ALA A 33 -2.46 -11.20 3.37
C ALA A 33 -1.25 -11.41 2.44
N ILE A 34 -1.49 -11.69 1.16
CA ILE A 34 -0.45 -11.83 0.14
C ILE A 34 0.11 -10.47 -0.28
N THR A 35 -0.71 -9.43 -0.27
CA THR A 35 -0.25 -8.07 -0.53
C THR A 35 0.71 -7.67 0.59
N PRO A 36 2.03 -7.55 0.33
CA PRO A 36 2.94 -7.01 1.33
C PRO A 36 2.35 -5.67 1.75
N LYS A 37 2.24 -5.40 3.05
CA LYS A 37 1.87 -4.06 3.55
C LYS A 37 2.69 -3.08 2.73
N LYS A 38 2.05 -2.40 1.78
CA LYS A 38 2.69 -1.41 0.91
C LYS A 38 3.44 -0.56 1.90
N VAL A 39 4.77 -0.55 1.82
CA VAL A 39 5.59 0.26 2.72
C VAL A 39 5.04 1.65 2.50
N VAL A 40 4.20 2.10 3.43
CA VAL A 40 3.60 3.42 3.35
C VAL A 40 4.83 4.28 3.36
N SER A 41 5.11 4.92 2.22
CA SER A 41 6.23 5.83 2.12
C SER A 41 6.08 6.73 3.31
N LYS A 42 7.10 6.74 4.19
CA LYS A 42 7.03 7.42 5.49
C LYS A 42 6.72 8.91 5.34
N LYS A 43 6.83 9.42 4.11
CA LYS A 43 6.47 10.76 3.66
C LYS A 43 4.95 10.89 3.52
N MET A 44 4.35 11.69 4.39
CA MET A 44 3.00 12.20 4.26
C MET A 44 2.95 13.30 3.18
N LEU A 45 1.76 13.61 2.66
CA LEU A 45 1.59 14.69 1.68
C LEU A 45 2.00 16.06 2.24
N VAL A 46 1.87 16.26 3.56
CA VAL A 46 2.34 17.48 4.23
C VAL A 46 3.87 17.58 4.20
N ASP A 47 4.60 16.47 4.13
CA ASP A 47 6.06 16.46 4.01
C ASP A 47 6.52 16.88 2.60
N LEU A 48 5.59 16.96 1.65
CA LEU A 48 5.81 17.46 0.29
C LEU A 48 5.34 18.91 0.12
N ALA A 49 4.70 19.50 1.15
CA ALA A 49 4.23 20.88 1.11
C ALA A 49 5.38 21.83 1.51
N GLY A 50 5.91 22.58 0.54
CA GLY A 50 7.02 23.49 0.73
C GLY A 50 7.86 23.65 -0.55
N GLY A 51 9.07 24.19 -0.41
CA GLY A 51 10.07 24.23 -1.47
C GLY A 51 10.81 22.89 -1.59
N LEU A 52 11.38 22.63 -2.76
CA LEU A 52 12.24 21.46 -2.98
C LEU A 52 13.68 21.67 -2.49
N GLU A 53 13.99 22.82 -1.88
CA GLU A 53 15.32 23.21 -1.41
C GLU A 53 15.99 22.24 -0.42
N TYR A 54 15.23 21.36 0.21
CA TYR A 54 15.73 20.30 1.10
C TYR A 54 15.57 18.88 0.53
N SER A 55 15.16 18.76 -0.74
CA SER A 55 15.04 17.48 -1.42
C SER A 55 16.40 16.97 -1.88
N ASP A 56 16.52 15.65 -2.06
CA ASP A 56 17.77 15.02 -2.48
C ASP A 56 18.33 15.59 -3.81
N THR A 57 17.46 16.11 -4.68
CA THR A 57 17.81 16.61 -6.01
C THR A 57 18.12 18.11 -6.03
N PHE A 58 17.45 18.91 -5.19
CA PHE A 58 17.54 20.36 -5.21
C PHE A 58 18.15 20.96 -3.93
N ALA A 59 18.69 20.12 -3.04
CA ALA A 59 19.48 20.54 -1.90
C ALA A 59 20.95 20.71 -2.31
N GLY A 60 21.39 21.95 -2.51
CA GLY A 60 22.76 22.24 -2.91
C GLY A 60 22.92 23.63 -3.51
N ASP A 61 24.12 23.90 -4.03
CA ASP A 61 24.40 25.12 -4.76
C ASP A 61 23.63 25.14 -6.10
N PRO A 62 22.93 26.24 -6.46
CA PRO A 62 22.17 26.32 -7.70
C PRO A 62 22.97 26.03 -8.97
N LEU A 63 24.25 26.40 -9.03
CA LEU A 63 25.08 26.17 -10.22
C LEU A 63 25.48 24.70 -10.32
N GLU A 64 25.75 24.04 -9.19
CA GLU A 64 26.00 22.60 -9.15
C GLU A 64 24.76 21.79 -9.55
N ILE A 65 23.58 22.17 -9.04
CA ILE A 65 22.30 21.55 -9.42
C ILE A 65 22.07 21.69 -10.94
N GLN A 66 22.28 22.90 -11.49
CA GLN A 66 22.11 23.16 -12.92
C GLN A 66 23.10 22.36 -13.78
N LYS A 67 24.33 22.19 -13.31
CA LYS A 67 25.33 21.37 -13.99
C LYS A 67 24.91 19.90 -13.99
N ASN A 68 24.56 19.35 -12.82
CA ASN A 68 24.14 17.96 -12.70
C ASN A 68 22.92 17.64 -13.58
N LEU A 69 21.91 18.52 -13.61
CA LEU A 69 20.73 18.36 -14.47
C LEU A 69 21.05 18.43 -15.97
N ARG A 70 22.10 19.17 -16.34
CA ARG A 70 22.55 19.24 -17.74
C ARG A 70 23.30 17.97 -18.14
N ASP A 71 24.19 17.50 -17.26
CA ASP A 71 25.06 16.36 -17.49
C ASP A 71 24.30 15.01 -17.35
N GLU A 72 23.11 14.98 -16.75
CA GLU A 72 22.27 13.77 -16.62
C GLU A 72 21.76 13.20 -17.96
N TRP A 73 21.79 13.99 -19.04
CA TRP A 73 21.30 13.59 -20.37
C TRP A 73 22.41 13.28 -21.38
N ASP A 74 23.68 13.43 -20.97
CA ASP A 74 24.88 13.03 -21.73
C ASP A 74 25.32 11.60 -21.38
#